data_AF-A0A352B8A2-F1
#
_entry.id   AF-A0A352B8A2-F1
#
_cell.length_a   1.000
_cell.length_b   1.000
_cell.length_c   1.000
_cell.angle_alpha   90.00
_cell.angle_beta   90.00
_cell.angle_gamma   90.00
#
_symmetry.space_group_name_H-M   'P 1'
#
loop_
_entity.id
_entity.type
_entity.pdbx_description
1 polymer ?
#
loop_
_entity_poly.entity_id
_entity_poly.type
_entity_poly.pdbx_seq_one_letter_code
_entity_poly.pdbx_strand_id
1 'polypeptide(L)'
;MKNRGKYLYSTVFLIALLGFSGCTSTLKVAAGTDGSADMEFTSSMGTALSDTIKAITGKMEGNSSRGIFSEDSIRSTLADSDFSAVKVSTGKDSSLSAGGTLPPAEKQTHATGSLRAADFIYTSSSKMTLTVTPENLFTMAQGLPEDTKSYLELFMAPVFSGEKMTKDEYRMLIASIYGENIAKELESSAIDVTLIPPKGKSIKKSSPANAESSASKAVFSIPLLDFLTLGTQKSYSIEW
;
A
#
# COMPACT_ATOMS: atom_id res chain seq x y z
N MET A 1 53.85 -14.04 -5.38
CA MET A 1 52.93 -12.96 -5.82
C MET A 1 52.19 -13.41 -7.08
N LYS A 2 50.91 -13.76 -7.00
CA LYS A 2 49.96 -13.60 -8.13
C LYS A 2 48.53 -13.98 -7.70
N ASN A 3 47.57 -13.18 -8.18
CA ASN A 3 46.13 -13.41 -8.24
C ASN A 3 45.28 -13.15 -6.97
N ARG A 4 45.43 -11.97 -6.34
CA ARG A 4 44.44 -11.43 -5.38
C ARG A 4 43.53 -10.32 -5.95
N GLY A 5 43.59 -10.04 -7.26
CA GLY A 5 42.96 -8.85 -7.86
C GLY A 5 41.92 -9.10 -8.96
N LYS A 6 41.18 -10.22 -8.95
CA LYS A 6 40.14 -10.47 -9.99
C LYS A 6 38.75 -10.87 -9.49
N TYR A 7 38.56 -11.08 -8.18
CA TYR A 7 37.24 -11.39 -7.61
C TYR A 7 36.64 -10.24 -6.80
N LEU A 8 37.33 -9.10 -6.67
CA LEU A 8 36.85 -7.97 -5.87
C LEU A 8 35.91 -7.03 -6.64
N TYR A 9 36.00 -6.97 -7.97
CA TYR A 9 35.14 -6.09 -8.78
C TYR A 9 33.83 -6.75 -9.23
N SER A 10 33.76 -8.09 -9.29
CA SER A 10 32.53 -8.80 -9.68
C SER A 10 31.53 -8.93 -8.54
N THR A 11 31.98 -9.05 -7.29
CA THR A 11 31.09 -9.16 -6.13
C THR A 11 30.50 -7.81 -5.73
N VAL A 12 31.25 -6.71 -5.91
CA VAL A 12 30.76 -5.34 -5.64
C VAL A 12 29.74 -4.89 -6.70
N PHE A 13 29.88 -5.32 -7.96
CA PHE A 13 28.91 -5.01 -9.02
C PHE A 13 27.62 -5.84 -8.94
N LEU A 14 27.69 -7.09 -8.43
CA LEU A 14 26.49 -7.91 -8.19
C LEU A 14 25.72 -7.50 -6.93
N ILE A 15 26.42 -7.00 -5.89
CA ILE A 15 25.79 -6.43 -4.69
C ILE A 15 25.20 -5.04 -4.98
N ALA A 16 25.80 -4.26 -5.90
CA ALA A 16 25.22 -3.00 -6.38
C ALA A 16 23.93 -3.18 -7.23
N LEU A 17 23.70 -4.39 -7.77
CA LEU A 17 22.47 -4.75 -8.50
C LEU A 17 21.33 -5.24 -7.59
N LEU A 18 21.60 -5.50 -6.29
CA LEU A 18 20.63 -6.03 -5.33
C LEU A 18 20.08 -4.98 -4.35
N GLY A 19 20.34 -3.69 -4.59
CA GLY A 19 20.08 -2.62 -3.62
C GLY A 19 18.76 -1.85 -3.76
N PHE A 20 17.84 -2.23 -4.65
CA PHE A 20 16.59 -1.48 -4.86
C PHE A 20 15.34 -2.37 -4.94
N SER A 21 15.12 -3.21 -3.93
CA SER A 21 13.87 -3.96 -3.74
C SER A 21 13.10 -3.50 -2.50
N GLY A 22 13.32 -2.27 -2.05
CA GLY A 22 13.00 -1.87 -0.68
C GLY A 22 11.52 -1.67 -0.38
N CYS A 23 10.67 -1.50 -1.40
CA CYS A 23 9.25 -1.30 -1.17
C CYS A 23 8.49 -2.62 -1.26
N THR A 24 8.12 -3.18 -0.11
CA THR A 24 7.15 -4.27 -0.04
C THR A 24 5.87 -3.72 0.56
N SER A 25 4.80 -3.67 -0.23
CA SER A 25 3.47 -3.30 0.24
C SER A 25 2.51 -4.46 0.02
N THR A 26 1.80 -4.86 1.07
CA THR A 26 0.86 -5.96 1.03
C THR A 26 -0.43 -5.56 1.73
N LEU A 27 -1.55 -5.78 1.06
CA LEU A 27 -2.89 -5.67 1.64
C LEU A 27 -3.50 -7.06 1.72
N LYS A 28 -3.72 -7.58 2.92
CA LYS A 28 -4.44 -8.83 3.13
C LYS A 28 -5.87 -8.53 3.57
N VAL A 29 -6.81 -9.25 2.98
CA VAL A 29 -8.22 -9.19 3.32
C VAL A 29 -8.74 -10.62 3.48
N ALA A 30 -9.22 -10.97 4.67
CA ALA A 30 -9.78 -12.28 4.97
C ALA A 30 -11.26 -12.17 5.33
N ALA A 31 -12.12 -12.89 4.61
CA ALA A 31 -13.56 -12.86 4.88
C ALA A 31 -13.89 -13.69 6.12
N GLY A 32 -14.73 -13.13 7.00
CA GLY A 32 -15.40 -13.85 8.06
C GLY A 32 -16.58 -14.68 7.52
N THR A 33 -16.99 -15.69 8.28
CA THR A 33 -18.18 -16.50 7.96
C THR A 33 -19.50 -15.75 8.13
N ASP A 34 -19.46 -14.63 8.85
CA ASP A 34 -20.59 -13.76 9.19
C ASP A 34 -20.69 -12.52 8.26
N GLY A 35 -19.85 -12.42 7.24
CA GLY A 35 -19.78 -11.26 6.33
C GLY A 35 -18.82 -10.15 6.79
N SER A 36 -18.14 -10.31 7.94
CA SER A 36 -17.04 -9.42 8.35
C SER A 36 -15.81 -9.60 7.45
N ALA A 37 -14.84 -8.71 7.58
CA ALA A 37 -13.54 -8.85 6.94
C ALA A 37 -12.40 -8.38 7.85
N ASP A 38 -11.42 -9.25 8.06
CA ASP A 38 -10.15 -8.88 8.69
C ASP A 38 -9.22 -8.29 7.63
N MET A 39 -8.67 -7.11 7.91
CA MET A 39 -7.73 -6.42 7.03
C MET A 39 -6.41 -6.18 7.73
N GLU A 40 -5.34 -6.36 6.97
CA GLU A 40 -3.98 -6.05 7.38
C GLU A 40 -3.25 -5.42 6.20
N PHE A 41 -2.84 -4.18 6.35
CA PHE A 41 -1.92 -3.51 5.44
C PHE A 41 -0.54 -3.48 6.07
N THR A 42 0.45 -3.99 5.35
CA THR A 42 1.86 -3.91 5.72
C THR A 42 2.64 -3.23 4.63
N SER A 43 3.47 -2.26 4.98
CA SER A 43 4.39 -1.59 4.06
C SER A 43 5.76 -1.46 4.69
N SER A 44 6.80 -1.62 3.88
CA SER A 44 8.16 -1.20 4.17
C SER A 44 8.57 -0.29 3.03
N MET A 45 9.03 0.92 3.33
CA MET A 45 9.51 1.84 2.30
C MET A 45 10.95 1.47 1.92
N GLY A 46 11.32 1.68 0.67
CA GLY A 46 12.73 1.56 0.30
C GLY A 46 13.55 2.71 0.83
N THR A 47 14.87 2.48 0.89
CA THR A 47 15.80 3.38 1.56
C THR A 47 15.83 4.75 0.90
N ALA A 48 15.83 4.83 -0.43
CA ALA A 48 15.91 6.12 -1.14
C ALA A 48 14.68 6.99 -0.88
N LEU A 49 13.49 6.39 -0.90
CA LEU A 49 12.24 7.06 -0.57
C LEU A 49 12.22 7.49 0.91
N SER A 50 12.57 6.58 1.81
CA SER A 50 12.56 6.84 3.25
C SER A 50 13.55 7.94 3.67
N ASP A 51 14.74 7.98 3.06
CA ASP A 51 15.77 8.97 3.33
C ASP A 51 15.39 10.34 2.78
N THR A 52 14.73 10.37 1.62
CA THR A 52 14.22 11.61 1.04
C THR A 52 13.12 12.21 1.91
N ILE A 53 12.17 11.41 2.38
CA ILE A 53 11.15 11.87 3.32
C ILE A 53 11.81 12.38 4.60
N LYS A 54 12.73 11.62 5.21
CA LYS A 54 13.48 12.06 6.40
C LYS A 54 14.29 13.35 6.17
N ALA A 55 14.87 13.53 4.99
CA ALA A 55 15.64 14.71 4.64
C ALA A 55 14.75 15.96 4.45
N ILE A 56 13.53 15.77 3.94
CA ILE A 56 12.55 16.85 3.81
C ILE A 56 11.99 17.21 5.20
N THR A 57 11.59 16.21 5.99
CA THR A 57 10.96 16.42 7.30
C THR A 57 11.94 16.87 8.38
N GLY A 58 13.16 16.31 8.40
CA GLY A 58 14.24 16.71 9.30
C GLY A 58 14.77 18.12 9.05
N LYS A 59 14.46 18.72 7.90
CA LYS A 59 14.71 20.14 7.61
C LYS A 59 13.55 21.06 8.03
N MET A 60 12.36 20.52 8.29
CA MET A 60 11.17 21.31 8.64
C MET A 60 11.02 21.57 10.14
N GLU A 61 11.48 20.69 11.04
CA GLU A 61 11.52 20.95 12.49
C GLU A 61 12.67 20.20 13.19
N GLY A 62 13.30 20.86 14.17
CA GLY A 62 14.43 20.36 14.96
C GLY A 62 14.09 19.24 15.96
N ASN A 63 13.34 18.21 15.53
CA ASN A 63 13.07 17.04 16.35
C ASN A 63 13.29 15.74 15.57
N SER A 64 14.54 15.26 15.58
CA SER A 64 15.07 14.09 14.87
C SER A 64 14.51 12.73 15.35
N SER A 65 13.35 12.71 16.01
CA SER A 65 12.83 11.54 16.74
C SER A 65 11.41 11.10 16.33
N ARG A 66 10.71 11.83 15.44
CA ARG A 66 9.44 11.36 14.86
C ARG A 66 9.73 10.45 13.67
N GLY A 67 9.27 9.20 13.75
CA GLY A 67 9.24 8.29 12.60
C GLY A 67 8.32 8.83 11.49
N ILE A 68 8.44 8.31 10.27
CA ILE A 68 7.60 8.70 9.11
C ILE A 68 6.11 8.45 9.38
N PHE A 69 5.78 7.51 10.25
CA PHE A 69 4.41 7.16 10.62
C PHE A 69 4.16 7.47 12.10
N SER A 70 3.04 8.11 12.39
CA SER A 70 2.53 8.26 13.76
C SER A 70 1.57 7.12 14.09
N GLU A 71 2.00 6.19 14.94
CA GLU A 71 1.18 5.05 15.35
C GLU A 71 -0.14 5.51 15.99
N ASP A 72 -0.06 6.48 16.90
CA ASP A 72 -1.23 6.99 17.63
C ASP A 72 -2.23 7.66 16.69
N SER A 73 -1.75 8.44 15.72
CA SER A 73 -2.62 9.12 14.76
C SER A 73 -3.31 8.11 13.84
N ILE A 74 -2.58 7.13 13.30
CA ILE A 74 -3.15 6.08 12.45
C ILE A 74 -4.17 5.24 13.24
N ARG A 75 -3.84 4.90 14.50
CA ARG A 75 -4.74 4.15 15.39
C ARG A 75 -6.02 4.94 15.66
N SER A 76 -5.92 6.24 15.93
CA SER A 76 -7.10 7.10 16.14
C SER A 76 -7.97 7.16 14.88
N THR A 77 -7.37 7.42 13.71
CA THR A 77 -8.11 7.48 12.44
C THR A 77 -8.86 6.18 12.13
N LEU A 78 -8.23 5.02 12.37
CA LEU A 78 -8.90 3.72 12.19
C LEU A 78 -9.96 3.47 13.25
N ALA A 79 -9.74 3.88 14.51
CA ALA A 79 -10.74 3.74 15.57
C ALA A 79 -11.96 4.66 15.39
N ASP A 80 -11.78 5.80 14.72
CA ASP A 80 -12.85 6.75 14.36
C ASP A 80 -13.63 6.34 13.08
N SER A 81 -13.45 5.09 12.65
CA SER A 81 -14.13 4.48 11.51
C SER A 81 -14.85 3.18 11.92
N ASP A 82 -15.40 2.43 10.97
CA ASP A 82 -16.09 1.17 11.27
C ASP A 82 -15.15 0.01 11.68
N PHE A 83 -13.82 0.21 11.73
CA PHE A 83 -12.88 -0.82 12.15
C PHE A 83 -12.93 -1.10 13.66
N SER A 84 -12.99 -2.37 14.01
CA SER A 84 -12.81 -2.89 15.36
C SER A 84 -11.48 -3.63 15.50
N ALA A 85 -11.04 -3.90 16.74
CA ALA A 85 -9.79 -4.62 17.02
C ALA A 85 -8.54 -4.04 16.31
N VAL A 86 -8.50 -2.70 16.19
CA VAL A 86 -7.43 -1.97 15.48
C VAL A 86 -6.05 -2.29 16.04
N LYS A 87 -5.15 -2.72 15.15
CA LYS A 87 -3.75 -2.97 15.43
C LYS A 87 -2.92 -2.09 14.50
N VAL A 88 -2.04 -1.31 15.09
CA VAL A 88 -1.05 -0.51 14.38
C VAL A 88 0.30 -0.79 15.03
N SER A 89 1.34 -0.89 14.21
CA SER A 89 2.73 -0.94 14.66
C SER A 89 3.62 -0.29 13.62
N THR A 90 4.57 0.52 14.08
CA THR A 90 5.59 1.12 13.22
C THR A 90 6.95 0.50 13.52
N GLY A 91 7.76 0.24 12.48
CA GLY A 91 9.09 -0.35 12.63
C GLY A 91 10.22 0.65 12.39
N LYS A 92 11.45 0.24 12.74
CA LYS A 92 12.65 1.08 12.67
C LYS A 92 13.03 1.50 11.24
N ASP A 93 12.63 0.73 10.24
CA ASP A 93 13.02 0.91 8.84
C ASP A 93 11.94 1.59 8.00
N SER A 94 11.19 2.53 8.61
CA SER A 94 10.05 3.18 7.94
C SER A 94 9.00 2.15 7.45
N SER A 95 8.75 1.14 8.28
CA SER A 95 7.71 0.15 8.03
C SER A 95 6.45 0.47 8.83
N LEU A 96 5.30 0.16 8.25
CA LEU A 96 3.98 0.30 8.86
C LEU A 96 3.26 -1.04 8.76
N SER A 97 2.65 -1.48 9.86
CA SER A 97 1.56 -2.45 9.83
C SER A 97 0.35 -1.80 10.47
N ALA A 98 -0.78 -1.84 9.78
CA ALA A 98 -2.05 -1.30 10.26
C ALA A 98 -3.19 -2.21 9.80
N GLY A 99 -4.14 -2.48 10.67
CA GLY A 99 -5.23 -3.38 10.36
C GLY A 99 -6.32 -3.39 11.43
N GLY A 100 -7.39 -4.11 11.13
CA GLY A 100 -8.55 -4.25 12.00
C GLY A 100 -9.62 -5.12 11.35
N THR A 101 -10.69 -5.36 12.08
CA THR A 101 -11.85 -6.13 11.64
C THR A 101 -12.98 -5.19 11.26
N LEU A 102 -13.41 -5.24 10.01
CA LEU A 102 -14.57 -4.53 9.52
C LEU A 102 -15.82 -5.39 9.70
N PRO A 103 -16.90 -4.86 10.31
CA PRO A 103 -18.16 -5.59 10.41
C PRO A 103 -18.83 -5.73 9.03
N PRO A 104 -19.83 -6.63 8.92
CA PRO A 104 -20.66 -6.74 7.72
C PRO A 104 -21.23 -5.39 7.29
N ALA A 105 -21.40 -5.19 5.99
CA ALA A 105 -21.79 -3.90 5.41
C ALA A 105 -23.07 -3.30 6.02
N GLU A 106 -24.03 -4.14 6.37
CA GLU A 106 -25.29 -3.74 7.00
C GLU A 106 -25.15 -3.23 8.45
N LYS A 107 -24.00 -3.47 9.10
CA LYS A 107 -23.70 -3.02 10.47
C LYS A 107 -22.73 -1.84 10.51
N GLN A 108 -22.29 -1.34 9.36
CA GLN A 108 -21.41 -0.17 9.28
C GLN A 108 -22.24 1.10 9.44
N THR A 109 -21.86 1.93 10.42
CA THR A 109 -22.67 3.08 10.87
C THR A 109 -22.06 4.43 10.55
N HIS A 110 -20.77 4.49 10.20
CA HIS A 110 -20.16 5.75 9.79
C HIS A 110 -20.61 6.12 8.37
N ALA A 111 -21.20 7.32 8.20
CA ALA A 111 -21.74 7.83 6.93
C ALA A 111 -20.93 9.05 6.43
N THR A 112 -20.56 9.01 5.14
CA THR A 112 -20.02 10.06 4.26
C THR A 112 -19.11 11.13 4.90
N GLY A 113 -17.80 11.06 4.62
CA GLY A 113 -16.82 12.09 4.94
C GLY A 113 -15.52 11.54 5.55
N SER A 114 -15.59 10.35 6.15
CA SER A 114 -14.46 9.56 6.63
C SER A 114 -14.27 8.30 5.78
N LEU A 115 -13.05 7.75 5.80
CA LEU A 115 -12.68 6.49 5.16
C LEU A 115 -13.67 5.36 5.48
N ARG A 116 -14.56 5.02 4.54
CA ARG A 116 -15.42 3.83 4.69
C ARG A 116 -14.72 2.67 4.01
N ALA A 117 -14.33 1.66 4.76
CA ALA A 117 -13.74 0.47 4.16
C ALA A 117 -14.72 -0.27 3.22
N ALA A 118 -16.04 -0.10 3.38
CA ALA A 118 -17.04 -0.58 2.42
C ALA A 118 -16.95 0.06 1.02
N ASP A 119 -16.34 1.23 0.89
CA ASP A 119 -16.09 1.84 -0.43
C ASP A 119 -14.99 1.10 -1.20
N PHE A 120 -14.23 0.25 -0.49
CA PHE A 120 -13.18 -0.58 -1.03
C PHE A 120 -13.57 -2.05 -1.04
N ILE A 121 -14.12 -2.59 0.05
CA ILE A 121 -14.31 -4.03 0.23
C ILE A 121 -15.78 -4.36 0.42
N TYR A 122 -16.26 -5.27 -0.41
CA TYR A 122 -17.56 -5.88 -0.30
C TYR A 122 -17.43 -7.38 -0.10
N THR A 123 -18.05 -7.90 0.96
CA THR A 123 -18.12 -9.33 1.26
C THR A 123 -19.57 -9.78 1.29
N SER A 124 -19.88 -10.87 0.60
CA SER A 124 -21.17 -11.56 0.65
C SER A 124 -20.98 -13.01 1.09
N SER A 125 -22.06 -13.80 1.08
CA SER A 125 -22.01 -15.22 1.47
C SER A 125 -21.12 -16.10 0.58
N SER A 126 -20.84 -15.68 -0.66
CA SER A 126 -20.09 -16.47 -1.65
C SER A 126 -19.02 -15.69 -2.41
N LYS A 127 -18.80 -14.41 -2.10
CA LYS A 127 -17.89 -13.55 -2.85
C LYS A 127 -17.27 -12.47 -1.97
N MET A 128 -16.01 -12.16 -2.23
CA MET A 128 -15.35 -10.95 -1.74
C MET A 128 -14.85 -10.16 -2.96
N THR A 129 -15.01 -8.85 -2.91
CA THR A 129 -14.52 -7.92 -3.93
C THR A 129 -13.83 -6.73 -3.28
N LEU A 130 -12.59 -6.47 -3.66
CA LEU A 130 -11.88 -5.21 -3.45
C LEU A 130 -12.04 -4.34 -4.70
N THR A 131 -12.46 -3.11 -4.54
CA THR A 131 -12.62 -2.11 -5.60
C THR A 131 -11.80 -0.88 -5.26
N VAL A 132 -10.98 -0.44 -6.20
CA VAL A 132 -10.22 0.80 -6.10
C VAL A 132 -10.62 1.71 -7.24
N THR A 133 -10.99 2.95 -6.91
CA THR A 133 -11.33 4.01 -7.86
C THR A 133 -10.49 5.24 -7.55
N PRO A 134 -10.28 6.14 -8.53
CA PRO A 134 -9.61 7.41 -8.24
C PRO A 134 -10.31 8.18 -7.11
N GLU A 135 -11.64 8.17 -7.07
CA GLU A 135 -12.44 8.88 -6.08
C GLU A 135 -12.24 8.30 -4.67
N ASN A 136 -12.29 6.97 -4.51
CA ASN A 136 -12.14 6.38 -3.19
C ASN A 136 -10.71 6.53 -2.66
N LEU A 137 -9.70 6.44 -3.52
CA LEU A 137 -8.29 6.68 -3.16
C LEU A 137 -8.02 8.14 -2.81
N PHE A 138 -8.65 9.08 -3.51
CA PHE A 138 -8.61 10.50 -3.14
C PHE A 138 -9.22 10.72 -1.75
N THR A 139 -10.43 10.21 -1.49
CA THR A 139 -11.08 10.31 -0.18
C THR A 139 -10.24 9.65 0.92
N MET A 140 -9.59 8.51 0.63
CA MET A 140 -8.64 7.89 1.55
C MET A 140 -7.51 8.84 1.91
N ALA A 141 -6.86 9.45 0.91
CA ALA A 141 -5.74 10.36 1.14
C ALA A 141 -6.15 11.58 1.98
N GLN A 142 -7.37 12.11 1.77
CA GLN A 142 -7.90 13.22 2.56
C GLN A 142 -8.21 12.83 4.02
N GLY A 143 -8.48 11.55 4.29
CA GLY A 143 -8.75 11.03 5.63
C GLY A 143 -7.50 10.66 6.44
N LEU A 144 -6.30 10.77 5.86
CA LEU A 144 -5.06 10.46 6.57
C LEU A 144 -4.68 11.57 7.58
N PRO A 145 -3.92 11.23 8.64
CA PRO A 145 -3.34 12.23 9.52
C PRO A 145 -2.53 13.29 8.75
N GLU A 146 -2.58 14.55 9.19
CA GLU A 146 -1.98 15.70 8.49
C GLU A 146 -0.51 15.49 8.11
N ASP A 147 0.29 14.92 9.02
CA ASP A 147 1.70 14.60 8.76
C ASP A 147 1.85 13.62 7.58
N THR A 148 1.03 12.57 7.56
CA THR A 148 1.05 11.54 6.50
C THR A 148 0.49 12.08 5.18
N LYS A 149 -0.56 12.89 5.26
CA LYS A 149 -1.16 13.56 4.09
C LYS A 149 -0.16 14.50 3.41
N SER A 150 0.54 15.31 4.21
CA SER A 150 1.60 16.20 3.72
C SER A 150 2.69 15.42 2.96
N TYR A 151 3.02 14.20 3.40
CA TYR A 151 3.98 13.36 2.69
C TYR A 151 3.43 12.83 1.36
N LEU A 152 2.15 12.44 1.31
CA LEU A 152 1.53 12.01 0.04
C LEU A 152 1.43 13.14 -0.98
N GLU A 153 1.15 14.37 -0.52
CA GLU A 153 1.06 15.55 -1.38
C GLU A 153 2.40 15.89 -2.03
N LEU A 154 3.52 15.67 -1.34
CA LEU A 154 4.86 15.83 -1.93
C LEU A 154 5.03 14.96 -3.18
N PHE A 155 4.54 13.73 -3.17
CA PHE A 155 4.70 12.84 -4.32
C PHE A 155 3.79 13.20 -5.50
N MET A 156 2.87 14.16 -5.32
CA MET A 156 1.97 14.67 -6.38
C MET A 156 1.33 13.54 -7.21
N ALA A 157 1.00 12.42 -6.56
CA ALA A 157 0.50 11.26 -7.28
C ALA A 157 -0.84 11.61 -7.93
N PRO A 158 -1.04 11.34 -9.24
CA PRO A 158 -2.26 11.71 -9.96
C PRO A 158 -3.54 11.23 -9.27
N VAL A 159 -3.50 10.03 -8.68
CA VAL A 159 -4.63 9.44 -7.95
C VAL A 159 -5.01 10.20 -6.67
N PHE A 160 -4.10 10.97 -6.08
CA PHE A 160 -4.33 11.78 -4.88
C PHE A 160 -4.51 13.28 -5.18
N SER A 161 -4.00 13.78 -6.30
CA SER A 161 -4.18 15.18 -6.72
C SER A 161 -5.41 15.38 -7.61
N GLY A 162 -5.94 14.30 -8.20
CA GLY A 162 -7.01 14.38 -9.21
C GLY A 162 -6.50 14.79 -10.60
N GLU A 163 -5.19 14.97 -10.76
CA GLU A 163 -4.58 15.24 -12.04
C GLU A 163 -4.62 13.99 -12.94
N LYS A 164 -4.58 14.20 -14.26
CA LYS A 164 -4.49 13.10 -15.23
C LYS A 164 -3.09 13.07 -15.80
N MET A 165 -2.39 11.98 -15.55
CA MET A 165 -1.03 11.77 -16.02
C MET A 165 -0.83 10.29 -16.34
N THR A 166 -0.08 10.01 -17.40
CA THR A 166 0.34 8.64 -17.72
C THR A 166 1.43 8.17 -16.76
N LYS A 167 1.66 6.86 -16.71
CA LYS A 167 2.73 6.25 -15.89
C LYS A 167 4.10 6.84 -16.22
N ASP A 168 4.40 6.99 -17.51
CA ASP A 168 5.70 7.48 -17.99
C ASP A 168 5.90 8.96 -17.63
N GLU A 169 4.87 9.78 -17.82
CA GLU A 169 4.89 11.19 -17.40
C GLU A 169 5.11 11.32 -15.89
N TYR A 170 4.41 10.51 -15.09
CA TYR A 170 4.55 10.56 -13.63
C TYR A 170 5.92 10.06 -13.17
N ARG A 171 6.44 8.99 -13.77
CA ARG A 171 7.79 8.50 -13.53
C ARG A 171 8.84 9.58 -13.86
N MET A 172 8.69 10.27 -15.00
CA MET A 172 9.59 11.37 -15.39
C MET A 172 9.51 12.56 -14.43
N LEU A 173 8.31 12.90 -13.95
CA LEU A 173 8.13 13.94 -12.93
C LEU A 173 8.90 13.61 -11.65
N ILE A 174 8.72 12.38 -11.14
CA ILE A 174 9.44 11.91 -9.95
C ILE A 174 10.94 11.90 -10.18
N ALA A 175 11.41 11.45 -11.35
CA ALA A 175 12.84 11.45 -11.68
C ALA A 175 13.43 12.87 -11.71
N SER A 176 12.66 13.85 -12.21
CA SER A 176 13.06 15.26 -12.30
C SER A 176 13.14 15.94 -10.93
N ILE A 177 12.15 15.70 -10.06
CA ILE A 177 12.04 16.38 -8.75
C ILE A 177 12.87 15.65 -7.68
N TYR A 178 12.79 14.32 -7.64
CA TYR A 178 13.33 13.49 -6.56
C TYR A 178 14.51 12.61 -6.98
N GLY A 179 14.86 12.62 -8.28
CA GLY A 179 15.98 11.88 -8.83
C GLY A 179 15.61 10.47 -9.32
N GLU A 180 16.44 9.96 -10.24
CA GLU A 180 16.23 8.68 -10.94
C GLU A 180 16.15 7.48 -9.99
N ASN A 181 16.80 7.54 -8.83
CA ASN A 181 16.79 6.44 -7.86
C ASN A 181 15.38 6.21 -7.28
N ILE A 182 14.65 7.28 -6.93
CA ILE A 182 13.28 7.17 -6.43
C ILE A 182 12.34 6.73 -7.53
N ALA A 183 12.50 7.28 -8.73
CA ALA A 183 11.70 6.89 -9.89
C ALA A 183 11.82 5.38 -10.18
N LYS A 184 13.04 4.83 -10.14
CA LYS A 184 13.29 3.39 -10.30
C LYS A 184 12.74 2.55 -9.14
N GLU A 185 12.81 3.06 -7.92
CA GLU A 185 12.20 2.40 -6.77
C GLU A 185 10.69 2.27 -6.96
N LEU A 186 10.00 3.35 -7.33
CA LEU A 186 8.56 3.31 -7.63
C LEU A 186 8.22 2.40 -8.81
N GLU A 187 9.03 2.43 -9.88
CA GLU A 187 8.85 1.63 -11.09
C GLU A 187 8.96 0.12 -10.84
N SER A 188 9.85 -0.28 -9.93
CA SER A 188 10.06 -1.68 -9.55
C SER A 188 9.15 -2.16 -8.41
N SER A 189 8.39 -1.25 -7.79
CA SER A 189 7.53 -1.55 -6.65
C SER A 189 6.15 -2.06 -7.07
N ALA A 190 5.54 -2.88 -6.21
CA ALA A 190 4.17 -3.34 -6.38
C ALA A 190 3.44 -3.39 -5.03
N ILE A 191 2.11 -3.34 -5.10
CA ILE A 191 1.19 -3.62 -4.00
C ILE A 191 0.62 -5.01 -4.24
N ASP A 192 0.90 -5.94 -3.33
CA ASP A 192 0.31 -7.28 -3.37
C ASP A 192 -0.98 -7.31 -2.57
N VAL A 193 -2.10 -7.50 -3.27
CA VAL A 193 -3.41 -7.69 -2.66
C VAL A 193 -3.67 -9.18 -2.49
N THR A 194 -3.83 -9.64 -1.26
CA THR A 194 -4.19 -11.03 -0.94
C THR A 194 -5.63 -11.11 -0.44
N LEU A 195 -6.47 -11.84 -1.17
CA LEU A 195 -7.85 -12.13 -0.76
C LEU A 195 -7.96 -13.57 -0.26
N ILE A 196 -8.58 -13.75 0.91
CA ILE A 196 -8.71 -15.04 1.60
C ILE A 196 -10.21 -15.32 1.85
N PRO A 197 -10.75 -16.48 1.42
CA PRO A 197 -12.15 -16.82 1.65
C PRO A 197 -12.38 -17.19 3.12
N PRO A 198 -13.65 -17.31 3.58
CA PRO A 198 -13.95 -17.76 4.93
C PRO A 198 -13.36 -19.13 5.23
N LYS A 199 -13.00 -19.34 6.51
CA LYS A 199 -12.45 -20.62 6.97
C LYS A 199 -13.36 -21.79 6.56
N GLY A 200 -12.78 -22.79 5.91
CA GLY A 200 -13.51 -23.97 5.42
C GLY A 200 -14.16 -23.78 4.03
N LYS A 201 -14.02 -22.62 3.40
CA LYS A 201 -14.39 -22.38 2.00
C LYS A 201 -13.15 -22.48 1.10
N SER A 202 -13.37 -22.71 -0.19
CA SER A 202 -12.30 -22.79 -1.18
C SER A 202 -12.61 -21.90 -2.38
N ILE A 203 -11.62 -21.14 -2.84
CA ILE A 203 -11.76 -20.28 -4.01
C ILE A 203 -12.07 -21.14 -5.24
N LYS A 204 -13.21 -20.85 -5.88
CA LYS A 204 -13.65 -21.44 -7.15
C LYS A 204 -13.26 -20.57 -8.33
N LYS A 205 -13.23 -19.26 -8.14
CA LYS A 205 -12.92 -18.27 -9.17
C LYS A 205 -12.25 -17.05 -8.56
N SER A 206 -11.28 -16.50 -9.26
CA SER A 206 -10.70 -15.20 -8.99
C SER A 206 -10.80 -14.31 -10.23
N SER A 207 -10.84 -13.01 -10.03
CA SER A 207 -10.84 -12.02 -11.11
C SER A 207 -10.09 -10.77 -10.67
N PRO A 208 -9.24 -10.16 -11.51
CA PRO A 208 -8.85 -10.59 -12.86
C PRO A 208 -8.10 -11.93 -12.91
N ALA A 209 -8.04 -12.56 -14.08
CA ALA A 209 -7.53 -13.93 -14.25
C ALA A 209 -6.01 -14.09 -14.03
N ASN A 210 -5.27 -12.98 -13.94
CA ASN A 210 -3.83 -12.96 -13.69
C ASN A 210 -3.45 -13.12 -12.21
N ALA A 211 -4.41 -13.47 -11.36
CA ALA A 211 -4.17 -13.71 -9.94
C ALA A 211 -3.43 -15.02 -9.69
N GLU A 212 -2.39 -14.98 -8.86
CA GLU A 212 -1.78 -16.20 -8.31
C GLU A 212 -2.74 -16.81 -7.28
N SER A 213 -3.52 -17.80 -7.71
CA SER A 213 -4.64 -18.34 -6.94
C SER A 213 -4.40 -19.77 -6.49
N SER A 214 -4.83 -20.05 -5.26
CA SER A 214 -4.91 -21.37 -4.66
C SER A 214 -6.31 -21.56 -4.06
N ALA A 215 -6.62 -22.75 -3.53
CA ALA A 215 -7.89 -22.98 -2.85
C ALA A 215 -8.09 -22.03 -1.64
N SER A 216 -7.02 -21.56 -0.99
CA SER A 216 -7.08 -20.81 0.27
C SER A 216 -6.78 -19.32 0.15
N LYS A 217 -6.27 -18.83 -0.99
CA LYS A 217 -5.97 -17.41 -1.20
C LYS A 217 -5.78 -17.09 -2.69
N ALA A 218 -6.07 -15.86 -3.08
CA ALA A 218 -5.68 -15.27 -4.36
C ALA A 218 -4.81 -14.05 -4.11
N VAL A 219 -3.69 -13.94 -4.83
CA VAL A 219 -2.76 -12.82 -4.75
C VAL A 219 -2.77 -12.06 -6.08
N PHE A 220 -2.96 -10.75 -6.02
CA PHE A 220 -2.93 -9.84 -7.15
C PHE A 220 -1.80 -8.85 -6.95
N SER A 221 -0.79 -8.89 -7.83
CA SER A 221 0.30 -7.92 -7.77
C SER A 221 -0.01 -6.72 -8.67
N ILE A 222 -0.08 -5.54 -8.07
CA ILE A 222 -0.42 -4.29 -8.74
C ILE A 222 0.84 -3.43 -8.80
N PRO A 223 1.42 -3.13 -9.98
CA PRO A 223 2.55 -2.22 -10.06
C PRO A 223 2.23 -0.87 -9.41
N LEU A 224 3.16 -0.32 -8.63
CA LEU A 224 2.88 0.88 -7.84
C LEU A 224 2.62 2.09 -8.72
N LEU A 225 3.36 2.26 -9.83
CA LEU A 225 3.07 3.32 -10.80
C LEU A 225 1.65 3.19 -11.39
N ASP A 226 1.21 1.97 -11.70
CA ASP A 226 -0.15 1.72 -12.19
C ASP A 226 -1.24 2.11 -11.18
N PHE A 227 -0.91 1.98 -9.89
CA PHE A 227 -1.80 2.35 -8.79
C PHE A 227 -1.81 3.87 -8.58
N LEU A 228 -0.64 4.51 -8.59
CA LEU A 228 -0.50 5.96 -8.38
C LEU A 228 -1.03 6.79 -9.56
N THR A 229 -1.07 6.23 -10.76
CA THR A 229 -1.67 6.86 -11.95
C THR A 229 -3.02 6.24 -12.33
N LEU A 230 -3.74 5.64 -11.38
CA LEU A 230 -5.01 4.99 -11.65
C LEU A 230 -6.01 6.01 -12.20
N GLY A 231 -6.41 5.84 -13.46
CA GLY A 231 -7.40 6.71 -14.12
C GLY A 231 -8.82 6.13 -14.20
N THR A 232 -9.00 4.85 -13.86
CA THR A 232 -10.28 4.14 -13.93
C THR A 232 -10.39 3.12 -12.81
N GLN A 233 -11.62 2.71 -12.50
CA GLN A 233 -11.88 1.68 -11.50
C GLN A 233 -11.16 0.35 -11.82
N LYS A 234 -10.52 -0.24 -10.81
CA LYS A 234 -10.05 -1.63 -10.82
C LYS A 234 -10.75 -2.43 -9.74
N SER A 235 -11.00 -3.70 -10.01
CA SER A 235 -11.67 -4.60 -9.07
C SER A 235 -10.99 -5.96 -9.04
N TYR A 236 -10.79 -6.46 -7.82
CA TYR A 236 -10.16 -7.74 -7.51
C TYR A 236 -11.14 -8.55 -6.69
N SER A 237 -11.41 -9.79 -7.07
CA SER A 237 -12.44 -10.58 -6.40
C SER A 237 -12.11 -12.05 -6.36
N ILE A 238 -12.70 -12.73 -5.37
CA ILE A 238 -12.71 -14.18 -5.22
C ILE A 238 -14.15 -14.63 -4.98
N GLU A 239 -14.50 -15.80 -5.52
CA GLU A 239 -15.78 -16.48 -5.33
C GLU A 239 -15.52 -17.88 -4.78
N TRP A 240 -16.32 -18.36 -3.84
CA TRP A 240 -16.15 -19.64 -3.14
C TRP A 240 -17.42 -20.46 -2.98
#